data_AF-A0A382WSW0-F1
#
_entry.id   AF-A0A382WSW0-F1
#
_cell.length_a   1.000
_cell.length_b   1.000
_cell.length_c   1.000
_cell.angle_alpha   90.00
_cell.angle_beta   90.00
_cell.angle_gamma   90.00
#
_symmetry.space_group_name_H-M   'P 1'
#
loop_
_entity.id
_entity.type
_entity.pdbx_description
1 polymer ?
#
loop_
_entity_poly.entity_id
_entity_poly.type
_entity_poly.pdbx_seq_one_letter_code
_entity_poly.pdbx_strand_id
1 'polypeptide(L)'
;VTSNAFSDARRYIQLMLITLAGGAMYPLIYLRQNFEVSILESFDITITQLGQCYSLLGVMFVVTYIPSGWLADRISPRWLISVSLILTAAIGVWFSTMPGFRELKIIFFGWGIATGLTFWAAMIKGIAVIARPSEQG
;
A
#
# COMPACT_ATOMS: atom_id res chain seq x y z
N VAL A 1 -16.85 -38.78 1.38
CA VAL A 1 -16.17 -37.78 0.53
C VAL A 1 -17.16 -36.66 0.25
N THR A 2 -17.38 -35.78 1.22
CA THR A 2 -18.28 -34.64 1.10
C THR A 2 -17.69 -33.49 1.89
N SER A 3 -17.77 -32.28 1.31
CA SER A 3 -17.33 -30.97 1.81
C SER A 3 -15.87 -30.61 1.56
N ASN A 4 -15.62 -29.75 0.55
CA ASN A 4 -14.72 -28.58 0.66
C ASN A 4 -14.62 -27.68 -0.60
N ALA A 5 -15.55 -27.77 -1.57
CA ALA A 5 -15.57 -26.80 -2.68
C ALA A 5 -15.67 -25.33 -2.19
N PHE A 6 -16.38 -25.10 -1.08
CA PHE A 6 -16.47 -23.77 -0.45
C PHE A 6 -15.18 -23.32 0.25
N SER A 7 -14.33 -24.23 0.76
CA SER A 7 -13.07 -23.85 1.40
C SER A 7 -12.03 -23.43 0.37
N ASP A 8 -11.96 -24.14 -0.75
CA ASP A 8 -10.98 -23.86 -1.81
C ASP A 8 -11.39 -22.65 -2.64
N ALA A 9 -12.67 -22.52 -3.01
CA ALA A 9 -13.17 -21.32 -3.68
C ALA A 9 -12.95 -20.05 -2.82
N ARG A 10 -13.25 -20.10 -1.51
CA ARG A 10 -13.00 -18.99 -0.59
C ARG A 10 -11.51 -18.65 -0.49
N ARG A 11 -10.64 -19.66 -0.50
CA ARG A 11 -9.17 -19.49 -0.49
C ARG A 11 -8.70 -18.76 -1.75
N TYR A 12 -9.12 -19.21 -2.93
CA TYR A 12 -8.77 -18.58 -4.20
C TYR A 12 -9.31 -17.15 -4.31
N ILE A 13 -10.53 -16.89 -3.82
CA ILE A 13 -11.07 -15.54 -3.74
C ILE A 13 -10.20 -14.65 -2.83
N GLN A 14 -9.76 -15.14 -1.67
CA GLN A 14 -8.89 -14.37 -0.78
C GLN A 14 -7.52 -14.07 -1.42
N LEU A 15 -6.92 -15.05 -2.11
CA LEU A 15 -5.68 -14.81 -2.87
C LEU A 15 -5.91 -13.76 -3.96
N MET A 16 -6.98 -13.89 -4.74
CA MET A 16 -7.35 -12.92 -5.78
C MET A 16 -7.48 -11.50 -5.19
N LEU A 17 -8.19 -11.35 -4.06
CA LEU A 17 -8.37 -10.06 -3.40
C LEU A 17 -7.03 -9.47 -2.92
N ILE A 18 -6.13 -10.28 -2.38
CA ILE A 18 -4.80 -9.83 -1.96
C ILE A 18 -3.94 -9.44 -3.16
N THR A 19 -3.96 -10.22 -4.24
CA THR A 19 -3.25 -9.89 -5.49
C THR A 19 -3.79 -8.59 -6.09
N LEU A 20 -5.10 -8.40 -6.13
CA LEU A 20 -5.73 -7.16 -6.58
C LEU A 20 -5.33 -5.97 -5.70
N ALA A 21 -5.28 -6.14 -4.37
CA ALA A 21 -4.80 -5.11 -3.46
C ALA A 21 -3.35 -4.72 -3.75
N GLY A 22 -2.46 -5.70 -3.97
CA GLY A 22 -1.06 -5.45 -4.36
C GLY A 22 -0.96 -4.73 -5.70
N GLY A 23 -1.77 -5.13 -6.68
CA GLY A 23 -1.87 -4.47 -7.98
C GLY A 23 -2.37 -3.02 -7.87
N ALA A 24 -3.34 -2.74 -7.00
CA ALA A 24 -3.84 -1.38 -6.77
C ALA A 24 -2.78 -0.45 -6.13
N MET A 25 -1.80 -1.01 -5.43
CA MET A 25 -0.71 -0.25 -4.82
C MET A 25 0.45 0.01 -5.78
N TYR A 26 0.55 -0.75 -6.88
CA TYR A 26 1.62 -0.62 -7.86
C TYR A 26 1.72 0.79 -8.47
N PRO A 27 0.63 1.44 -8.94
CA PRO A 27 0.71 2.79 -9.49
C PRO A 27 1.27 3.81 -8.51
N LEU A 28 1.05 3.65 -7.20
CA LEU A 28 1.55 4.58 -6.18
C LEU A 28 3.08 4.52 -6.05
N ILE A 29 3.64 3.31 -6.01
CA ILE A 29 5.10 3.12 -5.89
C ILE A 29 5.80 3.59 -7.15
N TYR A 30 5.20 3.28 -8.31
CA TYR A 30 5.78 3.57 -9.61
C TYR A 30 5.31 4.90 -10.21
N LEU A 31 4.68 5.75 -9.38
CA LEU A 31 4.08 7.00 -9.82
C LEU A 31 5.16 7.92 -10.44
N ARG A 32 6.31 8.05 -9.78
CA ARG A 32 7.44 8.82 -10.31
C ARG A 32 8.03 8.19 -11.56
N GLN A 33 8.28 6.87 -11.56
CA GLN A 33 8.89 6.23 -12.74
C GLN A 33 8.05 6.40 -14.01
N ASN A 34 6.71 6.39 -13.91
CA ASN A 34 5.83 6.44 -15.06
C ASN A 34 5.32 7.86 -15.39
N PHE A 35 5.22 8.74 -14.40
CA PHE A 35 4.53 10.03 -14.55
C PHE A 35 5.34 11.22 -14.06
N GLU A 36 6.68 11.12 -13.94
CA GLU A 36 7.52 12.23 -13.47
C GLU A 36 7.23 13.54 -14.21
N VAL A 37 7.34 13.54 -15.55
CA VAL A 37 7.11 14.74 -16.37
C VAL A 37 5.71 15.32 -16.12
N SER A 38 4.68 14.48 -16.17
CA SER A 38 3.29 14.92 -15.95
C SER A 38 3.07 15.50 -14.55
N ILE A 39 3.75 14.98 -13.53
CA ILE A 39 3.67 15.50 -12.15
C ILE A 39 4.38 16.84 -12.05
N LEU A 40 5.59 16.96 -12.59
CA LEU A 40 6.34 18.22 -12.56
C LEU A 40 5.54 19.35 -13.22
N GLU A 41 4.94 19.07 -14.38
CA GLU A 41 4.13 20.04 -15.13
C GLU A 41 2.79 20.35 -14.44
N SER A 42 2.04 19.32 -13.99
CA SER A 42 0.69 19.53 -13.42
C SER A 42 0.72 20.23 -12.06
N PHE A 43 1.77 19.98 -11.28
CA PHE A 43 1.92 20.56 -9.93
C PHE A 43 2.82 21.79 -9.91
N ASP A 44 3.41 22.18 -11.04
CA ASP A 44 4.39 23.27 -11.16
C ASP A 44 5.52 23.15 -10.12
N ILE A 45 6.10 21.94 -10.03
CA ILE A 45 7.20 21.63 -9.10
C ILE A 45 8.47 21.22 -9.83
N THR A 46 9.59 21.40 -9.15
CA THR A 46 10.91 20.97 -9.65
C THR A 46 11.19 19.50 -9.33
N ILE A 47 12.09 18.89 -10.10
CA ILE A 47 12.57 17.53 -9.83
C ILE A 47 13.16 17.37 -8.42
N THR A 48 13.78 18.42 -7.90
CA THR A 48 14.31 18.46 -6.53
C THR A 48 13.20 18.39 -5.49
N GLN A 49 12.11 19.15 -5.67
CA GLN A 49 10.95 19.12 -4.79
C GLN A 49 10.23 17.77 -4.83
N LEU A 50 10.06 17.18 -6.02
CA LEU A 50 9.54 15.83 -6.14
C LEU A 50 10.46 14.81 -5.44
N GLY A 51 11.77 14.95 -5.61
CA GLY A 51 12.78 14.17 -4.89
C GLY A 51 12.61 14.25 -3.38
N GLN A 52 12.39 15.44 -2.82
CA GLN A 52 12.14 15.62 -1.39
C GLN A 52 10.88 14.88 -0.91
N CYS A 53 9.79 14.91 -1.67
CA CYS A 53 8.58 14.16 -1.37
C CYS A 53 8.84 12.65 -1.32
N TYR A 54 9.57 12.11 -2.30
CA TYR A 54 9.94 10.69 -2.33
C TYR A 54 10.95 10.30 -1.25
N SER A 55 11.88 11.19 -0.88
CA SER A 55 12.77 10.98 0.26
C SER A 55 11.97 10.89 1.57
N LEU A 56 10.99 11.77 1.76
CA LEU A 56 10.11 11.73 2.92
C LEU A 56 9.29 10.43 2.97
N LEU A 57 8.74 10.01 1.83
CA LEU A 57 8.06 8.72 1.69
C LEU A 57 8.96 7.54 2.08
N GLY A 58 10.19 7.51 1.56
CA GLY A 58 11.18 6.48 1.87
C GLY A 58 11.58 6.43 3.34
N VAL A 59 11.82 7.59 3.96
CA VAL A 59 12.08 7.69 5.41
C VAL A 59 10.90 7.14 6.20
N MET A 60 9.67 7.49 5.81
CA MET A 60 8.48 6.98 6.47
C MET A 60 8.33 5.47 6.32
N PHE A 61 8.68 4.89 5.18
CA PHE A 61 8.70 3.43 5.03
C PHE A 61 9.66 2.78 6.01
N VAL A 62 10.88 3.30 6.15
CA VAL A 62 11.86 2.77 7.12
C VAL A 62 11.33 2.87 8.55
N VAL A 63 10.84 4.05 8.95
CA VAL A 63 10.33 4.30 10.31
C VAL A 63 9.11 3.43 10.63
N THR A 64 8.20 3.27 9.68
CA THR A 64 6.95 2.51 9.88
C THR A 64 7.12 1.02 9.74
N TYR A 65 8.21 0.53 9.13
CA TYR A 65 8.43 -0.89 8.93
C TYR A 65 8.50 -1.67 10.26
N ILE A 66 9.20 -1.13 11.26
CA ILE A 66 9.33 -1.77 12.59
C ILE A 66 7.96 -1.96 13.27
N PRO A 67 7.15 -0.90 13.48
CA PRO A 67 5.84 -1.08 14.11
C PRO A 67 4.85 -1.84 13.22
N SER A 68 5.08 -1.94 11.90
CA SER A 68 4.17 -2.66 10.99
C SER A 68 4.03 -4.15 11.33
N GLY A 69 5.12 -4.82 11.68
CA GLY A 69 5.11 -6.24 12.05
C GLY A 69 4.35 -6.49 13.35
N TRP A 70 4.65 -5.70 14.38
CA TRP A 70 3.94 -5.75 15.66
C TRP A 70 2.43 -5.50 15.49
N LEU A 71 2.05 -4.55 14.64
CA LEU A 71 0.65 -4.23 14.37
C LEU A 71 -0.05 -5.37 13.62
N ALA A 72 0.61 -5.95 12.62
CA ALA A 72 0.14 -7.13 11.89
C ALA A 72 -0.01 -8.36 12.79
N ASP A 73 0.72 -8.41 13.91
CA ASP A 73 0.59 -9.46 14.91
C ASP A 73 -0.65 -9.38 15.77
N ARG A 74 -1.14 -8.16 16.01
CA ARG A 74 -2.30 -7.94 16.88
C ARG A 74 -3.62 -7.77 16.13
N ILE A 75 -3.57 -7.26 14.90
CA ILE A 75 -4.77 -6.94 14.12
C ILE A 75 -4.89 -7.90 12.94
N SER A 76 -6.11 -8.36 12.66
CA SER A 76 -6.33 -9.28 11.54
C SER A 76 -5.95 -8.64 10.20
N PRO A 77 -5.25 -9.35 9.31
CA PRO A 77 -4.79 -8.83 8.01
C PRO A 77 -5.87 -8.15 7.17
N ARG A 78 -7.10 -8.68 7.18
CA ARG A 78 -8.24 -8.11 6.44
C ARG A 78 -8.50 -6.64 6.78
N TRP A 79 -8.45 -6.27 8.07
CA TRP A 79 -8.74 -4.92 8.51
C TRP A 79 -7.60 -3.97 8.17
N LEU A 80 -6.36 -4.42 8.34
CA LEU A 80 -5.17 -3.64 8.00
C LEU A 80 -5.11 -3.32 6.51
N ILE A 81 -5.31 -4.31 5.65
CA ILE A 81 -5.30 -4.13 4.19
C ILE A 81 -6.44 -3.19 3.76
N SER A 82 -7.66 -3.41 4.25
CA SER A 82 -8.80 -2.54 3.89
C SER A 82 -8.61 -1.09 4.33
N VAL A 83 -8.16 -0.86 5.58
CA VAL A 83 -7.88 0.48 6.08
C VAL A 83 -6.75 1.13 5.28
N SER A 84 -5.69 0.39 4.96
CA SER A 84 -4.59 0.87 4.14
C SER A 84 -5.06 1.34 2.76
N LEU A 85 -5.87 0.52 2.07
CA LEU A 85 -6.40 0.86 0.75
C LEU A 85 -7.32 2.08 0.81
N ILE A 86 -8.20 2.17 1.80
CA ILE A 86 -9.12 3.31 1.96
C ILE A 86 -8.33 4.59 2.24
N LEU A 87 -7.36 4.57 3.17
CA LEU A 87 -6.53 5.73 3.48
C LEU A 87 -5.69 6.15 2.27
N THR A 88 -5.09 5.18 1.58
CA THR A 88 -4.31 5.43 0.36
C THR A 88 -5.16 6.06 -0.73
N ALA A 89 -6.38 5.54 -0.94
CA ALA A 89 -7.32 6.07 -1.91
C ALA A 89 -7.79 7.48 -1.53
N ALA A 90 -8.13 7.74 -0.26
CA ALA A 90 -8.54 9.06 0.20
C ALA A 90 -7.43 10.11 0.02
N ILE A 91 -6.18 9.76 0.36
CA ILE A 91 -5.03 10.63 0.12
C ILE A 91 -4.78 10.79 -1.39
N GLY A 92 -5.00 9.75 -2.20
CA GLY A 92 -4.91 9.82 -3.66
C GLY A 92 -5.97 10.72 -4.30
N VAL A 93 -7.20 10.73 -3.76
CA VAL A 93 -8.22 11.70 -4.15
C VAL A 93 -7.75 13.11 -3.83
N TRP A 94 -7.14 13.35 -2.67
CA TRP A 94 -6.56 14.66 -2.36
C TRP A 94 -5.40 15.02 -3.29
N PHE A 95 -4.51 14.08 -3.62
CA PHE A 95 -3.47 14.29 -4.62
C PHE A 95 -4.04 14.66 -5.99
N SER A 96 -5.17 14.07 -6.38
CA SER A 96 -5.83 14.36 -7.67
C SER A 96 -6.36 15.79 -7.79
N THR A 97 -6.49 16.53 -6.69
CA THR A 97 -6.91 17.95 -6.71
C THR A 97 -5.76 18.91 -7.00
N MET A 98 -4.61 18.40 -7.45
CA MET A 98 -3.41 19.17 -7.79
C MET A 98 -3.00 20.19 -6.71
N PRO A 99 -2.89 19.78 -5.42
CA PRO A 99 -2.55 20.71 -4.36
C PRO A 99 -1.09 21.18 -4.44
N GLY A 100 -0.77 22.27 -3.74
CA GLY A 100 0.56 22.86 -3.74
C GLY A 100 1.65 22.00 -3.10
N PHE A 101 2.90 22.48 -3.16
CA PHE A 101 4.06 21.73 -2.69
C PHE A 101 4.04 21.40 -1.19
N ARG A 102 3.43 22.26 -0.35
CA ARG A 102 3.36 22.00 1.10
C ARG A 102 2.45 20.81 1.39
N GLU A 103 1.32 20.77 0.72
CA GLU A 103 0.31 19.71 0.79
C GLU A 103 0.87 18.41 0.20
N LEU A 104 1.61 18.47 -0.89
CA LEU A 104 2.30 17.31 -1.45
C LEU A 104 3.20 16.61 -0.43
N LYS A 105 3.97 17.36 0.37
CA LYS A 105 4.77 16.76 1.45
C LYS A 105 3.90 16.02 2.47
N ILE A 106 2.74 16.57 2.81
CA ILE A 106 1.79 15.95 3.75
C ILE A 106 1.19 14.68 3.13
N ILE A 107 0.84 14.72 1.85
CA ILE A 107 0.32 13.56 1.11
C ILE A 107 1.35 12.43 1.09
N PHE A 108 2.59 12.72 0.68
CA PHE A 108 3.65 11.71 0.62
C PHE A 108 4.02 11.15 1.99
N PHE A 109 4.03 12.00 3.03
CA PHE A 109 4.17 11.56 4.42
C PHE A 109 3.01 10.62 4.84
N GLY A 110 1.78 11.01 4.54
CA GLY A 110 0.57 10.25 4.84
C GLY A 110 0.54 8.91 4.12
N TRP A 111 0.92 8.86 2.84
CA TRP A 111 1.10 7.61 2.10
C TRP A 111 2.17 6.73 2.72
N GLY A 112 3.28 7.32 3.19
CA GLY A 112 4.32 6.62 3.94
C GLY A 112 3.74 5.84 5.13
N ILE A 113 2.87 6.48 5.91
CA ILE A 113 2.20 5.86 7.06
C ILE A 113 1.14 4.86 6.61
N ALA A 114 0.22 5.27 5.76
CA ALA A 114 -0.92 4.45 5.34
C ALA A 114 -0.46 3.14 4.71
N THR A 115 0.57 3.18 3.87
CA THR A 115 1.04 2.01 3.13
C THR A 115 2.17 1.28 3.87
N GLY A 116 3.15 2.00 4.42
CA GLY A 116 4.29 1.40 5.10
C GLY A 116 3.91 0.68 6.40
N LEU A 117 3.03 1.28 7.21
CA LEU A 117 2.65 0.73 8.50
C LEU A 117 1.68 -0.45 8.39
N THR A 118 0.75 -0.43 7.44
CA THR A 118 -0.42 -1.32 7.48
C THR A 118 -0.56 -2.27 6.29
N PHE A 119 0.10 -2.02 5.16
CA PHE A 119 -0.13 -2.80 3.94
C PHE A 119 0.77 -4.05 3.86
N TRP A 120 2.09 -3.87 3.80
CA TRP A 120 3.02 -4.94 3.41
C TRP A 120 3.08 -6.09 4.41
N ALA A 121 3.23 -5.79 5.69
CA ALA A 121 3.28 -6.82 6.74
C ALA A 121 1.94 -7.60 6.82
N ALA A 122 0.81 -6.89 6.71
CA ALA A 122 -0.50 -7.51 6.69
C ALA A 122 -0.72 -8.38 5.44
N MET A 123 -0.23 -7.94 4.27
CA MET A 123 -0.32 -8.67 3.03
C MET A 123 0.45 -9.99 3.09
N ILE A 124 1.72 -9.95 3.52
CA ILE A 124 2.57 -11.15 3.69
C ILE A 124 1.90 -12.12 4.67
N LYS A 125 1.42 -11.62 5.81
CA LYS A 125 0.72 -12.44 6.80
C LYS A 125 -0.59 -13.01 6.27
N GLY A 126 -1.35 -12.22 5.49
CA GLY A 126 -2.56 -12.65 4.83
C GLY A 126 -2.31 -13.83 3.91
N ILE A 127 -1.29 -13.74 3.06
CA ILE A 127 -0.87 -14.85 2.17
C ILE A 127 -0.43 -16.06 2.98
N ALA A 128 0.38 -15.87 4.03
CA ALA A 128 0.89 -16.97 4.86
C ALA A 128 -0.23 -17.75 5.58
N VAL A 129 -1.30 -17.08 6.02
CA VAL A 129 -2.49 -17.70 6.63
C VAL A 129 -3.33 -18.48 5.61
N ILE A 130 -3.30 -18.07 4.34
CA ILE A 130 -4.05 -18.70 3.24
C ILE A 130 -3.27 -19.89 2.63
N ALA A 131 -1.94 -19.83 2.67
CA ALA A 131 -1.06 -20.89 2.18
C ALA A 131 -1.16 -22.16 3.04
N ARG A 132 -1.30 -23.33 2.40
CA ARG A 132 -1.29 -24.62 3.10
C ARG A 132 0.15 -24.93 3.58
N PRO A 133 0.33 -25.75 4.63
CA PRO A 133 1.65 -26.19 5.08
C PRO A 133 2.50 -26.88 3.99
N SER A 134 1.86 -27.39 2.93
CA SER A 134 2.51 -28.02 1.78
C SER A 134 2.92 -27.06 0.64
N GLU A 135 2.62 -25.76 0.76
CA GLU A 135 2.82 -24.76 -0.32
C GLU A 135 3.68 -23.56 0.13
N GLN A 136 4.30 -23.62 1.31
CA GLN A 136 5.26 -22.62 1.81
C GLN A 136 6.69 -23.05 1.40
N GLY A 137 7.07 -22.74 0.16
CA GLY A 137 8.44 -22.91 -0.37
C GLY A 137 9.09 -21.56 -0.62
#